data_AF-A0A949PFP3-F1
#
_entry.id   AF-A0A949PFP3-F1
#
_cell.length_a   1.000
_cell.length_b   1.000
_cell.length_c   1.000
_cell.angle_alpha   90.00
_cell.angle_beta   90.00
_cell.angle_gamma   90.00
#
_symmetry.space_group_name_H-M   'P 1'
#
loop_
_entity.id
_entity.type
_entity.pdbx_description
1 polymer ?
#
loop_
_entity_poly.entity_id
_entity_poly.type
_entity_poly.pdbx_seq_one_letter_code
_entity_poly.pdbx_strand_id
1 'polypeptide(L)'
;MSQYKQESHLRSLIKGVSWRIIATTDTILVVLLVTCLTGNCSIESAIKIGFYEFFIKLAVYYFHERVWQKIFRGKQVTSKLILYKSISWRLVATSMTFIISGFILESFDEIALYVALTELFSKFILYYIHERLWLKLPIGRIRNFFKFKRN
;
A
#
# COMPACT_ATOMS: atom_id res chain seq x y z
N MET A 1 30.04 -5.10 -1.75
CA MET A 1 28.79 -4.39 -2.12
C MET A 1 27.83 -5.43 -2.69
N SER A 2 26.73 -5.73 -2.02
CA SER A 2 25.80 -6.79 -2.47
C SER A 2 25.10 -6.36 -3.77
N GLN A 3 25.16 -7.20 -4.79
CA GLN A 3 24.47 -6.97 -6.05
C GLN A 3 22.96 -7.14 -5.86
N TYR A 4 22.19 -6.15 -6.32
CA TYR A 4 20.75 -6.29 -6.50
C TYR A 4 20.51 -7.26 -7.65
N LYS A 5 20.29 -8.54 -7.35
CA LYS A 5 19.95 -9.54 -8.36
C LYS A 5 18.59 -9.16 -8.91
N GLN A 6 18.51 -8.87 -10.22
CA GLN A 6 17.24 -8.56 -10.87
C GLN A 6 16.21 -9.66 -10.56
N GLU A 7 15.16 -9.31 -9.83
CA GLU A 7 13.99 -10.17 -9.75
C GLU A 7 13.36 -10.27 -11.14
N SER A 8 12.87 -11.45 -11.52
CA SER A 8 12.18 -11.57 -12.81
C SER A 8 10.99 -10.61 -12.86
N HIS A 9 10.70 -10.05 -14.03
CA HIS A 9 9.55 -9.15 -14.23
C HIS A 9 8.24 -9.75 -13.68
N LEU A 10 8.05 -11.07 -13.82
CA LEU A 10 6.91 -11.79 -13.26
C LEU A 10 6.91 -11.81 -11.72
N ARG A 11 8.07 -12.00 -11.08
CA ARG A 11 8.15 -11.99 -9.61
C ARG A 11 7.82 -10.61 -9.04
N SER A 12 8.31 -9.54 -9.68
CA SER A 12 8.02 -8.16 -9.26
C SER A 12 6.53 -7.84 -9.38
N LEU A 13 5.88 -8.26 -10.47
CA LEU A 13 4.43 -8.10 -10.66
C LEU A 13 3.61 -8.88 -9.62
N ILE A 14 3.93 -10.17 -9.40
CA ILE A 14 3.22 -11.01 -8.42
C ILE A 14 3.42 -10.47 -7.00
N LYS A 15 4.64 -10.03 -6.66
CA LYS A 15 4.94 -9.39 -5.37
C LYS A 15 4.10 -8.12 -5.21
N GLY A 16 4.03 -7.27 -6.23
CA GLY A 16 3.20 -6.06 -6.23
C GLY A 16 1.71 -6.34 -6.03
N VAL A 17 1.14 -7.30 -6.77
CA VAL A 17 -0.28 -7.69 -6.65
C VAL A 17 -0.55 -8.29 -5.27
N SER A 18 0.33 -9.17 -4.76
CA SER A 18 0.16 -9.77 -3.43
C SER A 18 0.17 -8.72 -2.32
N TRP A 19 1.01 -7.69 -2.43
CA TRP A 19 1.03 -6.59 -1.47
C TRP A 19 -0.27 -5.77 -1.50
N ARG A 20 -0.84 -5.54 -2.69
CA ARG A 20 -2.12 -4.81 -2.82
C ARG A 20 -3.27 -5.55 -2.17
N ILE A 21 -3.36 -6.87 -2.34
CA ILE A 21 -4.39 -7.70 -1.70
C ILE A 21 -4.25 -7.64 -0.17
N ILE A 22 -3.03 -7.81 0.36
CA ILE A 22 -2.79 -7.76 1.81
C ILE A 22 -3.13 -6.38 2.37
N ALA A 23 -2.73 -5.30 1.70
CA ALA A 23 -3.00 -3.94 2.14
C ALA A 23 -4.49 -3.58 2.13
N THR A 24 -5.26 -4.03 1.14
CA THR A 24 -6.72 -3.81 1.10
C THR A 24 -7.43 -4.59 2.20
N THR A 25 -7.04 -5.86 2.41
CA THR A 25 -7.61 -6.69 3.48
C THR A 25 -7.31 -6.11 4.85
N ASP A 26 -6.07 -5.65 5.08
CA ASP A 26 -5.66 -5.00 6.33
C ASP A 26 -6.50 -3.75 6.63
N THR A 27 -6.73 -2.89 5.62
CA THR A 27 -7.57 -1.69 5.77
C THR A 27 -8.97 -2.05 6.26
N ILE A 28 -9.60 -3.06 5.63
CA ILE A 28 -10.93 -3.52 6.02
C ILE A 28 -10.92 -4.07 7.46
N LEU A 29 -9.91 -4.89 7.80
CA LEU A 29 -9.79 -5.49 9.13
C LEU A 29 -9.53 -4.45 10.22
N VAL A 30 -8.66 -3.46 9.98
CA VAL A 30 -8.36 -2.40 10.94
C VAL A 30 -9.59 -1.54 11.18
N VAL A 31 -10.30 -1.13 10.12
CA VAL A 31 -11.52 -0.34 10.28
C VAL A 31 -12.60 -1.13 11.03
N LEU A 32 -12.78 -2.41 10.71
CA LEU A 32 -13.68 -3.30 11.46
C LEU A 32 -13.30 -3.40 12.93
N LEU A 33 -12.02 -3.63 13.22
CA LEU A 33 -11.52 -3.79 14.58
C LEU A 33 -11.74 -2.51 15.39
N VAL A 34 -11.37 -1.35 14.85
CA VAL A 34 -11.51 -0.07 15.55
C VAL A 34 -12.98 0.29 15.76
N THR A 35 -13.84 0.16 14.74
CA THR A 35 -15.28 0.47 14.86
C THR A 35 -16.01 -0.49 15.82
N CYS A 36 -15.63 -1.76 15.85
CA CYS A 36 -16.16 -2.74 16.79
C CYS A 36 -15.72 -2.44 18.23
N LEU A 37 -14.47 -2.04 18.45
CA LEU A 37 -13.95 -1.63 19.77
C LEU A 37 -14.66 -0.37 20.31
N THR A 38 -15.07 0.54 19.43
CA THR A 38 -15.86 1.73 19.81
C THR A 38 -17.36 1.43 20.01
N GLY A 39 -17.78 0.16 19.86
CA GLY A 39 -19.15 -0.29 20.13
C GLY A 39 -20.14 -0.15 18.96
N ASN A 40 -19.72 0.44 17.83
CA ASN A 40 -20.53 0.63 16.63
C ASN A 40 -20.00 -0.23 15.48
N CYS A 41 -20.18 -1.55 15.60
CA CYS A 41 -19.71 -2.51 14.60
C CYS A 41 -20.43 -2.28 13.26
N SER A 42 -19.73 -1.71 12.28
CA SER A 42 -20.31 -1.36 10.97
C SER A 42 -19.44 -1.90 9.84
N ILE A 43 -19.80 -3.10 9.36
CA ILE A 43 -19.13 -3.77 8.25
C ILE A 43 -19.26 -2.97 6.95
N GLU A 44 -20.39 -2.31 6.76
CA GLU A 44 -20.65 -1.46 5.59
C GLU A 44 -19.65 -0.29 5.52
N SER A 45 -19.36 0.34 6.68
CA SER A 45 -18.39 1.44 6.77
C SER A 45 -16.97 0.97 6.44
N ALA A 46 -16.57 -0.21 6.91
CA ALA A 46 -15.25 -0.77 6.61
C ALA A 46 -15.03 -1.07 5.13
N ILE A 47 -16.04 -1.64 4.46
CA ILE A 47 -15.97 -1.92 3.02
C ILE A 47 -15.97 -0.61 2.23
N LYS A 48 -16.80 0.37 2.59
CA LYS A 48 -16.81 1.70 1.97
C LYS A 48 -15.44 2.37 2.08
N ILE A 49 -14.86 2.42 3.29
CA ILE A 49 -13.54 3.03 3.52
C ILE A 49 -12.48 2.32 2.68
N GLY A 50 -12.41 0.99 2.72
CA GLY A 50 -11.45 0.22 1.91
C GLY A 50 -11.59 0.44 0.41
N PHE A 51 -12.82 0.58 -0.09
CA PHE A 51 -13.10 0.86 -1.50
C PHE A 51 -12.64 2.28 -1.89
N TYR A 52 -13.04 3.32 -1.15
CA TYR A 52 -12.62 4.69 -1.42
C TYR A 52 -11.11 4.88 -1.28
N GLU A 53 -10.50 4.27 -0.26
CA GLU A 53 -9.05 4.23 -0.08
C GLU A 53 -8.34 3.71 -1.33
N PHE A 54 -8.81 2.60 -1.91
CA PHE A 54 -8.19 2.00 -3.10
C PHE A 54 -8.25 2.93 -4.31
N PHE A 55 -9.44 3.45 -4.65
CA PHE A 55 -9.64 4.27 -5.85
C PHE A 55 -9.02 5.66 -5.72
N ILE A 56 -9.17 6.30 -4.55
CA ILE A 56 -8.59 7.62 -4.32
C ILE A 56 -7.06 7.52 -4.27
N LYS A 57 -6.47 6.50 -3.63
CA LYS A 57 -5.00 6.29 -3.66
C LYS A 57 -4.49 6.09 -5.08
N LEU A 58 -5.24 5.39 -5.92
CA LEU A 58 -4.86 5.19 -7.31
C LEU A 58 -4.87 6.50 -8.11
N ALA A 59 -5.93 7.29 -7.97
CA ALA A 59 -6.05 8.59 -8.64
C ALA A 59 -4.98 9.57 -8.16
N VAL A 60 -4.80 9.71 -6.84
CA VAL A 60 -3.84 10.65 -6.25
C VAL A 60 -2.40 10.22 -6.54
N TYR A 61 -2.09 8.92 -6.56
CA TYR A 61 -0.79 8.43 -6.99
C TYR A 61 -0.48 8.84 -8.42
N TYR A 62 -1.45 8.67 -9.32
CA TYR A 62 -1.29 9.09 -10.70
C TYR A 62 -1.03 10.58 -10.81
N PHE A 63 -1.79 11.43 -10.13
CA PHE A 63 -1.56 12.88 -10.14
C PHE A 63 -0.20 13.26 -9.53
N HIS A 64 0.17 12.65 -8.40
CA HIS A 64 1.48 12.83 -7.78
C HIS A 64 2.61 12.52 -8.77
N GLU A 65 2.50 11.40 -9.47
CA GLU A 65 3.47 10.99 -10.49
C GLU A 65 3.56 12.02 -11.64
N ARG A 66 2.42 12.55 -12.12
CA ARG A 66 2.40 13.54 -13.20
C ARG A 66 2.95 14.89 -12.79
N VAL A 67 2.64 15.35 -11.59
CA VAL A 67 3.25 16.55 -11.01
C VAL A 67 4.75 16.36 -10.86
N TRP A 68 5.18 15.21 -10.33
CA TRP A 68 6.59 14.87 -10.18
C TRP A 68 7.34 14.87 -11.51
N GLN A 69 6.77 14.22 -12.54
CA GLN A 69 7.37 14.19 -13.89
C GLN A 69 7.43 15.58 -14.52
N LYS A 70 6.44 16.45 -14.29
CA LYS A 70 6.45 17.83 -14.79
C LYS A 70 7.52 18.69 -14.10
N ILE A 71 7.69 18.55 -12.77
CA ILE A 71 8.67 19.32 -11.98
C ILE A 71 10.12 18.90 -12.29
N PHE A 72 10.37 17.60 -12.45
CA PHE A 72 11.72 17.06 -12.63
C PHE A 72 12.01 16.65 -14.08
N ARG A 73 11.22 17.13 -15.04
CA ARG A 73 11.41 16.87 -16.47
C ARG A 73 12.81 17.31 -16.91
N GLY A 74 13.58 16.40 -17.50
CA GLY A 74 14.94 16.67 -17.98
C GLY A 74 16.05 16.60 -16.92
N LYS A 75 15.73 16.30 -15.65
CA LYS A 75 16.74 16.06 -14.60
C LYS A 75 17.13 14.58 -14.53
N GLN A 76 18.40 14.30 -14.25
CA GLN A 76 18.89 12.93 -14.06
C GLN A 76 18.26 12.31 -12.81
N VAL A 77 17.86 11.04 -12.89
CA VAL A 77 17.26 10.31 -11.76
C VAL A 77 18.36 9.94 -10.77
N THR A 78 18.51 10.74 -9.72
CA THR A 78 19.48 10.51 -8.63
C THR A 78 18.81 9.84 -7.42
N SER A 79 19.57 9.09 -6.61
CA SER A 79 19.08 8.44 -5.38
C SER A 79 18.37 9.40 -4.41
N LYS A 80 18.84 10.65 -4.31
CA LYS A 80 18.18 11.70 -3.50
C LYS A 80 16.75 11.97 -3.99
N LEU A 81 16.55 12.01 -5.30
CA LEU A 81 15.27 12.30 -5.94
C LEU A 81 14.26 11.16 -5.72
N ILE A 82 14.74 9.91 -5.74
CA ILE A 82 13.95 8.72 -5.40
C ILE A 82 13.51 8.76 -3.92
N LEU A 83 14.43 9.18 -3.03
CA LEU A 83 14.14 9.32 -1.61
C LEU A 83 13.10 10.41 -1.33
N TYR A 84 13.25 11.59 -1.93
CA TYR A 84 12.27 12.68 -1.83
C TYR A 84 10.90 12.28 -2.40
N LYS A 85 10.87 11.58 -3.53
CA LYS A 85 9.61 11.06 -4.10
C LYS A 85 8.92 10.12 -3.13
N SER A 86 9.67 9.20 -2.52
CA SER A 86 9.14 8.24 -1.55
C SER A 86 8.58 8.93 -0.30
N ILE A 87 9.32 9.89 0.27
CA ILE A 87 8.86 10.67 1.43
C ILE A 87 7.59 11.46 1.08
N SER A 88 7.58 12.15 -0.06
CA SER A 88 6.42 12.91 -0.50
C SER A 88 5.18 12.03 -0.67
N TRP A 89 5.32 10.84 -1.25
CA TRP A 89 4.21 9.91 -1.41
C TRP A 89 3.69 9.39 -0.05
N ARG A 90 4.58 9.13 0.91
CA ARG A 90 4.18 8.67 2.25
C ARG A 90 3.36 9.73 2.97
N LEU A 91 3.78 10.99 2.94
CA LEU A 91 3.05 12.10 3.54
C LEU A 91 1.66 12.28 2.91
N VAL A 92 1.58 12.27 1.56
CA VAL A 92 0.31 12.39 0.84
C VAL A 92 -0.63 11.23 1.19
N ALA A 93 -0.13 10.00 1.17
CA ALA A 93 -0.94 8.82 1.45
C ALA A 93 -1.48 8.79 2.88
N THR A 94 -0.69 9.20 3.88
CA THR A 94 -1.14 9.25 5.28
C THR A 94 -2.18 10.34 5.51
N SER A 95 -1.97 11.53 4.96
CA SER A 95 -2.96 12.62 5.06
C SER A 95 -4.28 12.24 4.40
N MET A 96 -4.22 11.50 3.30
CA MET A 96 -5.43 11.11 2.58
C MET A 96 -6.24 10.05 3.30
N THR A 97 -5.60 9.07 3.94
CA THR A 97 -6.30 8.10 4.80
C THR A 97 -7.05 8.83 5.93
N PHE A 98 -6.40 9.80 6.57
CA PHE A 98 -7.04 10.61 7.62
C PHE A 98 -8.28 11.38 7.09
N ILE A 99 -8.17 12.03 5.93
CA ILE A 99 -9.28 12.77 5.30
C ILE A 99 -10.42 11.83 4.90
N ILE A 100 -10.11 10.67 4.29
CA ILE A 100 -11.12 9.69 3.86
C ILE A 100 -11.87 9.14 5.07
N SER A 101 -11.17 8.78 6.14
CA SER A 101 -11.79 8.32 7.37
C SER A 101 -12.68 9.38 8.00
N GLY A 102 -12.22 10.63 8.11
CA GLY A 102 -13.01 11.73 8.68
C GLY A 102 -14.24 12.11 7.84
N PHE A 103 -14.13 12.03 6.50
CA PHE A 103 -15.26 12.33 5.62
C PHE A 103 -16.33 11.23 5.65
N ILE A 104 -15.94 9.96 5.72
CA ILE A 104 -16.89 8.83 5.71
C ILE A 104 -17.56 8.63 7.08
N LEU A 105 -16.86 8.94 8.17
CA LEU A 105 -17.43 8.85 9.52
C LEU A 105 -18.30 10.08 9.88
N GLU A 106 -18.42 11.06 8.97
CA GLU A 106 -19.16 12.33 9.15
C GLU A 106 -18.76 13.12 10.42
N SER A 107 -17.60 12.80 10.99
CA SER A 107 -17.00 13.47 12.15
C SER A 107 -15.47 13.24 12.17
N PHE A 108 -14.71 14.27 12.54
CA PHE A 108 -13.27 14.15 12.81
C PHE A 108 -13.03 13.59 14.23
N ASP A 109 -13.69 12.47 14.54
CA ASP A 109 -13.67 11.89 15.88
C ASP A 109 -12.40 11.06 16.13
N GLU A 110 -12.19 10.71 17.40
CA GLU A 110 -11.10 9.86 17.86
C GLU A 110 -10.96 8.56 17.04
N ILE A 111 -12.09 8.04 16.54
CA ILE A 111 -12.16 6.82 15.70
C ILE A 111 -11.33 6.97 14.43
N ALA A 112 -11.44 8.10 13.70
CA ALA A 112 -10.72 8.32 12.46
C ALA A 112 -9.20 8.38 12.68
N LEU A 113 -8.80 9.00 13.80
CA LEU A 113 -7.40 9.06 14.22
C LEU A 113 -6.88 7.67 14.60
N TYR A 114 -7.65 6.89 15.36
CA TYR A 114 -7.29 5.52 15.75
C TYR A 114 -7.15 4.60 14.53
N VAL A 115 -8.04 4.70 13.54
CA VAL A 115 -7.92 3.96 12.27
C VAL A 115 -6.62 4.34 11.56
N ALA A 116 -6.37 5.63 11.35
CA ALA A 116 -5.20 6.10 10.61
C ALA A 116 -3.88 5.68 11.27
N LEU A 117 -3.80 5.77 12.60
CA LEU A 117 -2.63 5.33 13.36
C LEU A 117 -2.47 3.80 13.29
N THR A 118 -3.56 3.06 13.51
CA THR A 118 -3.51 1.59 13.51
C THR A 118 -3.12 1.07 12.13
N GLU A 119 -3.63 1.64 11.05
CA GLU A 119 -3.26 1.29 9.68
C GLU A 119 -1.79 1.58 9.36
N LEU A 120 -1.25 2.69 9.88
CA LEU A 120 0.15 3.04 9.67
C LEU A 120 1.07 1.98 10.30
N PHE A 121 0.76 1.56 11.53
CA PHE A 121 1.52 0.53 12.23
C PHE A 121 1.30 -0.87 11.64
N SER A 122 0.05 -1.25 11.34
CA SER A 122 -0.29 -2.56 10.78
C SER A 122 0.37 -2.77 9.42
N LYS A 123 0.30 -1.79 8.51
CA LYS A 123 0.91 -1.88 7.18
C LYS A 123 2.42 -1.92 7.25
N PHE A 124 3.04 -1.26 8.22
CA PHE A 124 4.48 -1.37 8.44
C PHE A 124 4.88 -2.81 8.83
N ILE A 125 4.18 -3.40 9.80
CA ILE A 125 4.43 -4.77 10.28
C ILE A 125 4.16 -5.79 9.15
N LEU A 126 3.01 -5.68 8.49
CA LEU A 126 2.62 -6.58 7.41
C LEU A 126 3.56 -6.49 6.21
N TYR A 127 4.03 -5.29 5.86
CA TYR A 127 5.00 -5.13 4.78
C TYR A 127 6.31 -5.84 5.10
N TYR A 128 6.80 -5.67 6.32
CA TYR A 128 8.02 -6.33 6.78
C TYR A 128 7.91 -7.86 6.76
N ILE A 129 6.78 -8.39 7.25
CA ILE A 129 6.51 -9.83 7.22
C ILE A 129 6.38 -10.33 5.78
N HIS A 130 5.64 -9.61 4.93
CA HIS A 130 5.47 -9.93 3.52
C HIS A 130 6.80 -10.04 2.79
N GLU A 131 7.70 -9.05 2.97
CA GLU A 131 9.01 -9.09 2.35
C GLU A 131 9.85 -10.26 2.89
N ARG A 132 9.82 -10.55 4.20
CA ARG A 132 10.50 -11.72 4.77
C ARG A 132 9.98 -13.04 4.22
N LEU A 133 8.68 -13.19 4.06
CA LEU A 133 8.08 -14.39 3.46
C LEU A 133 8.52 -14.54 2.00
N TRP A 134 8.58 -13.44 1.26
CA TRP A 134 9.06 -13.43 -0.13
C TRP A 134 10.53 -13.78 -0.30
N LEU A 135 11.37 -13.51 0.71
CA LEU A 135 12.77 -13.93 0.74
C LEU A 135 12.93 -15.44 1.01
N LYS A 136 11.99 -16.05 1.75
CA LYS A 136 11.96 -17.50 2.00
C LYS A 136 11.47 -18.31 0.80
N LEU A 137 10.80 -17.68 -0.17
CA LEU A 137 10.32 -18.35 -1.38
C LEU A 137 11.49 -18.57 -2.37
N PRO A 138 11.81 -19.83 -2.73
CA PRO A 138 12.94 -20.13 -3.61
C PRO A 138 12.71 -19.56 -5.02
N ILE A 139 13.67 -18.75 -5.48
CA ILE A 139 13.68 -17.99 -6.75
C ILE A 139 13.39 -18.88 -7.99
N GLY A 140 13.71 -20.17 -7.93
CA GLY A 140 13.56 -21.12 -9.04
C GLY A 140 12.17 -21.74 -9.24
N ARG A 141 11.26 -21.69 -8.25
CA ARG A 141 10.00 -22.47 -8.31
C ARG A 141 8.95 -21.87 -9.24
N ILE A 142 8.85 -20.53 -9.30
CA ILE A 142 7.88 -19.84 -10.17
C ILE A 142 8.21 -20.04 -11.65
N ARG A 143 9.50 -20.06 -12.01
CA ARG A 143 9.94 -20.32 -13.40
C ARG A 143 9.59 -21.74 -13.86
N ASN A 144 9.75 -22.75 -12.99
CA ASN A 144 9.47 -24.14 -13.35
C ASN A 144 7.97 -24.43 -13.50
N PHE A 145 7.10 -23.76 -12.72
CA PHE A 145 5.65 -23.92 -12.84
C PHE A 145 5.11 -23.43 -14.20
N PHE A 146 5.63 -22.31 -14.72
CA PHE A 146 5.26 -21.82 -16.05
C PHE A 146 5.97 -22.56 -17.19
N LYS A 147 7.16 -23.13 -16.95
CA LYS A 147 7.84 -23.99 -17.94
C LYS A 147 7.09 -25.31 -18.18
N PHE A 148 6.41 -25.82 -17.16
CA PHE A 148 5.66 -27.08 -17.26
C PHE A 148 4.39 -26.99 -18.12
N LYS A 149 3.85 -25.78 -18.35
CA LYS A 149 2.66 -25.58 -19.19
C LYS A 149 2.98 -25.39 -20.68
N ARG A 150 4.26 -25.50 -21.07
CA ARG A 150 4.74 -25.20 -22.43
C ARG A 150 5.51 -26.36 -23.07
N ASN A 151 5.33 -27.57 -22.54
CA ASN A 151 5.70 -28.84 -23.17
C ASN A 151 4.44 -29.69 -23.30
#